data_AF-A0A922Z5J0-F1
#
_entry.id   AF-A0A922Z5J0-F1
#
_cell.length_a   1.000
_cell.length_b   1.000
_cell.length_c   1.000
_cell.angle_alpha   90.00
_cell.angle_beta   90.00
_cell.angle_gamma   90.00
#
_symmetry.space_group_name_H-M   'P 1'
#
loop_
_entity.id
_entity.type
_entity.pdbx_description
1 polymer ?
#
loop_
_entity_poly.entity_id
_entity_poly.type
_entity_poly.pdbx_seq_one_letter_code
_entity_poly.pdbx_strand_id
1 'polypeptide(L)'
;MYRATPRLGIGIEYNPVVDEVVPTFNWIAVTETPSRPLVTFGMSSDRIFTEEGNLSYMMTLAKGIPGTSLAPYVGSSYSESEKGLLFPAGVNWTIDEHWTLMPMFDGRNGHLMLTYSQANWNVTGLYLKGQRWGISFGIGF
;
A
#
# COMPACT_ATOMS: atom_id res chain seq x y z
N MET A 1 -5.71 -11.23 2.87
CA MET A 1 -4.56 -11.68 2.04
C MET A 1 -3.94 -12.91 2.68
N TYR A 2 -3.68 -13.96 1.91
CA TYR A 2 -3.03 -15.20 2.34
C TYR A 2 -1.50 -15.10 2.17
N ARG A 3 -0.72 -15.53 3.17
CA ARG A 3 0.74 -15.56 3.11
C ARG A 3 1.21 -16.92 2.60
N ALA A 4 1.47 -17.02 1.30
CA ALA A 4 2.02 -18.25 0.70
C ALA A 4 3.45 -18.53 1.18
N THR A 5 4.24 -17.49 1.43
CA THR A 5 5.54 -17.56 2.13
C THR A 5 5.70 -16.32 3.01
N PRO A 6 6.73 -16.24 3.88
CA PRO A 6 7.02 -15.02 4.63
C PRO A 6 7.25 -13.78 3.75
N ARG A 7 7.56 -13.98 2.46
CA ARG A 7 7.84 -12.90 1.50
C ARG A 7 6.79 -12.76 0.42
N LEU A 8 5.82 -13.66 0.30
CA LEU A 8 4.83 -13.67 -0.77
C LEU A 8 3.42 -13.71 -0.17
N GLY A 9 2.69 -12.62 -0.34
CA GLY A 9 1.25 -12.55 -0.09
C GLY A 9 0.48 -12.64 -1.41
N ILE A 10 -0.61 -13.40 -1.41
CA ILE A 10 -1.58 -13.47 -2.50
C ILE A 10 -2.98 -13.23 -1.93
N GLY A 11 -3.85 -12.61 -2.72
CA GLY A 11 -5.17 -12.24 -2.28
C GLY A 11 -6.12 -12.04 -3.44
N ILE A 12 -7.35 -11.74 -3.07
CA ILE A 12 -8.41 -11.36 -3.99
C ILE A 12 -9.00 -10.08 -3.42
N GLU A 13 -9.29 -9.13 -4.29
CA GLU A 13 -10.03 -7.92 -3.98
C GLU A 13 -11.39 -8.01 -4.68
N TYR A 14 -12.43 -7.57 -3.98
CA TYR A 14 -13.77 -7.44 -4.52
C TYR A 14 -14.21 -5.98 -4.41
N ASN A 15 -14.61 -5.40 -5.54
CA ASN A 15 -15.18 -4.06 -5.60
C ASN A 15 -16.69 -4.16 -5.90
N PRO A 16 -17.57 -3.95 -4.90
CA PRO A 16 -19.01 -4.09 -5.08
C PRO A 16 -19.64 -2.98 -5.94
N VAL A 17 -18.93 -1.87 -6.20
CA VAL A 17 -19.47 -0.75 -6.99
C VAL A 17 -19.54 -1.09 -8.48
N VAL A 18 -18.58 -1.89 -8.95
CA VAL A 18 -18.46 -2.33 -10.35
C VAL A 18 -18.55 -3.85 -10.47
N ASP A 19 -18.90 -4.54 -9.39
CA ASP A 19 -18.98 -6.01 -9.31
C ASP A 19 -17.73 -6.74 -9.84
N GLU A 20 -16.56 -6.24 -9.46
CA GLU A 20 -15.28 -6.72 -9.97
C GLU A 20 -14.53 -7.56 -8.93
N VAL A 21 -13.94 -8.67 -9.38
CA VAL A 21 -13.03 -9.50 -8.60
C VAL A 21 -11.66 -9.50 -9.27
N VAL A 22 -10.63 -9.00 -8.59
CA VAL A 22 -9.25 -9.02 -9.10
C VAL A 22 -8.29 -9.74 -8.17
N PRO A 23 -7.28 -10.45 -8.72
CA PRO A 23 -6.19 -10.98 -7.91
C PRO A 23 -5.32 -9.84 -7.38
N THR A 24 -4.77 -10.04 -6.19
CA THR A 24 -3.74 -9.17 -5.62
C THR A 24 -2.54 -10.01 -5.21
N PHE A 25 -1.33 -9.48 -5.37
CA PHE A 25 -0.16 -10.09 -4.76
C PHE A 25 0.84 -9.04 -4.30
N ASN A 26 1.66 -9.42 -3.33
CA ASN A 26 2.77 -8.63 -2.82
C ASN A 26 3.96 -9.54 -2.57
N TRP A 27 5.11 -9.18 -3.13
CA TRP A 27 6.34 -9.94 -2.99
C TRP A 27 7.48 -9.07 -2.48
N ILE A 28 8.14 -9.52 -1.40
CA ILE A 28 9.37 -8.93 -0.88
C ILE A 28 10.56 -9.57 -1.61
N ALA A 29 11.11 -8.87 -2.59
CA ALA A 29 12.28 -9.32 -3.34
C ALA A 29 13.57 -9.16 -2.50
N VAL A 30 13.71 -8.02 -1.82
CA VAL A 30 14.86 -7.72 -0.96
C VAL A 30 14.36 -7.24 0.39
N THR A 31 14.73 -7.92 1.47
CA THR A 31 14.49 -7.43 2.83
C THR A 31 15.49 -6.33 3.18
N GLU A 32 15.00 -5.26 3.81
CA GLU A 32 15.83 -4.17 4.30
C GLU A 32 16.95 -4.67 5.22
N THR A 33 18.11 -4.01 5.15
CA THR A 33 19.20 -4.10 6.12
C THR A 33 19.76 -2.69 6.37
N PRO A 34 20.73 -2.51 7.30
CA PRO A 34 21.39 -1.21 7.45
C PRO A 34 21.94 -0.65 6.12
N SER A 35 22.47 -1.51 5.23
CA SER A 35 23.10 -1.11 3.97
C SER A 35 22.24 -1.23 2.71
N ARG A 36 21.04 -1.84 2.77
CA ARG A 36 20.18 -2.01 1.58
C ARG A 36 18.71 -1.67 1.87
N PRO A 37 17.98 -1.05 0.94
CA PRO A 37 16.55 -0.79 1.13
C PRO A 37 15.72 -2.07 1.01
N LEU A 38 14.49 -2.02 1.53
CA LEU A 38 13.43 -2.95 1.15
C LEU A 38 13.11 -2.76 -0.33
N VAL A 39 12.94 -3.87 -1.06
CA VAL A 39 12.40 -3.86 -2.43
C VAL A 39 11.20 -4.77 -2.47
N THR A 40 10.06 -4.25 -2.90
CA THR A 40 8.83 -5.03 -3.11
C THR A 40 8.32 -4.89 -4.53
N PHE A 41 7.60 -5.92 -4.97
CA PHE A 41 6.76 -5.90 -6.16
C PHE A 41 5.32 -6.20 -5.76
N GLY A 42 4.36 -5.61 -6.46
CA GLY A 42 2.96 -5.83 -6.18
C GLY A 42 2.08 -5.71 -7.41
N MET A 43 0.87 -6.22 -7.27
CA MET A 43 -0.20 -6.06 -8.23
C MET A 43 -1.53 -5.99 -7.49
N SER A 44 -2.41 -5.11 -7.93
CA SER A 44 -3.80 -5.00 -7.49
C SER A 44 -4.68 -4.39 -8.58
N SER A 45 -5.96 -4.15 -8.26
CA SER A 45 -6.75 -3.16 -8.99
C SER A 45 -5.96 -1.87 -9.14
N ASP A 46 -6.19 -1.18 -10.25
CA ASP A 46 -5.70 0.18 -10.43
C ASP A 46 -6.36 1.10 -9.37
N ARG A 47 -5.89 2.34 -9.28
CA ARG A 47 -6.19 3.24 -8.16
C ARG A 47 -7.67 3.39 -7.91
N ILE A 48 -8.00 3.73 -6.67
CA ILE A 48 -9.36 4.07 -6.24
C ILE A 48 -9.96 5.09 -7.23
N PHE A 49 -11.14 4.74 -7.76
CA PHE A 49 -11.91 5.48 -8.78
C PHE A 49 -11.40 5.37 -10.23
N THR A 50 -10.64 4.33 -10.57
CA THR A 50 -10.40 3.94 -11.98
C THR A 50 -11.50 3.00 -12.48
N GLU A 51 -11.59 2.83 -13.80
CA GLU A 51 -12.54 1.91 -14.44
C GLU A 51 -12.19 0.44 -14.16
N GLU A 52 -13.20 -0.42 -14.13
CA GLU A 52 -13.03 -1.87 -14.00
C GLU A 52 -12.10 -2.46 -15.08
N GLY A 53 -11.53 -3.62 -14.79
CA GLY A 53 -10.67 -4.38 -15.69
C GLY A 53 -9.22 -3.89 -15.76
N ASN A 54 -8.87 -2.83 -15.03
CA ASN A 54 -7.52 -2.26 -15.03
C ASN A 54 -6.75 -2.69 -13.79
N LEU A 55 -5.55 -3.23 -14.01
CA LEU A 55 -4.60 -3.57 -12.98
C LEU A 55 -3.50 -2.50 -12.88
N SER A 56 -2.84 -2.50 -11.74
CA SER A 56 -1.62 -1.75 -11.52
C SER A 56 -0.50 -2.70 -11.08
N TYR A 57 0.71 -2.47 -11.61
CA TYR A 57 1.90 -3.25 -11.30
C TYR A 57 2.95 -2.33 -10.68
N MET A 58 3.36 -2.64 -9.45
CA MET A 58 4.17 -1.73 -8.65
C MET A 58 5.53 -2.33 -8.31
N MET A 59 6.52 -1.46 -8.23
CA MET A 59 7.77 -1.69 -7.53
C MET A 59 7.93 -0.59 -6.46
N THR A 60 8.33 -0.95 -5.25
CA THR A 60 8.59 0.02 -4.17
C THR A 60 9.95 -0.20 -3.54
N LEU A 61 10.64 0.91 -3.27
CA LEU A 61 11.85 1.01 -2.48
C LEU A 61 11.52 1.72 -1.18
N ALA A 62 11.85 1.13 -0.04
CA ALA A 62 11.64 1.75 1.27
C ALA A 62 12.86 1.58 2.17
N LYS A 63 13.09 2.53 3.09
CA LYS A 63 14.19 2.46 4.05
C LYS A 63 13.86 3.21 5.32
N GLY A 64 14.06 2.59 6.47
CA GLY A 64 14.01 3.24 7.77
C GLY A 64 15.16 4.23 7.93
N ILE A 65 14.86 5.40 8.50
CA ILE A 65 15.87 6.40 8.85
C ILE A 65 16.43 6.06 10.25
N PRO A 66 17.74 5.76 10.38
CA PRO A 66 18.33 5.40 11.66
C PRO A 66 18.09 6.46 12.74
N GLY A 67 17.71 6.02 13.94
CA GLY A 67 17.42 6.90 15.08
C GLY A 67 16.05 7.59 15.03
N THR A 68 15.20 7.24 14.06
CA THR A 68 13.83 7.77 13.96
C THR A 68 12.84 6.63 13.76
N SER A 69 11.54 6.91 13.87
CA SER A 69 10.46 5.99 13.52
C SER A 69 9.88 6.22 12.11
N LEU A 70 10.66 6.86 11.24
CA LEU A 70 10.27 7.21 9.88
C LEU A 70 10.85 6.20 8.88
N ALA A 71 10.01 5.74 7.97
CA ALA A 71 10.37 4.87 6.85
C ALA A 71 9.83 5.46 5.53
N PRO A 72 10.56 6.38 4.89
CA PRO A 72 10.22 6.87 3.56
C PRO A 72 10.25 5.75 2.52
N TYR A 73 9.42 5.90 1.50
CA TYR A 73 9.43 5.06 0.33
C TYR A 73 9.18 5.86 -0.95
N VAL A 74 9.65 5.30 -2.05
CA VAL A 74 9.37 5.75 -3.42
C VAL A 74 9.12 4.51 -4.28
N GLY A 75 8.36 4.66 -5.34
CA GLY A 75 8.05 3.55 -6.22
C GLY A 75 7.83 3.96 -7.66
N SER A 76 7.61 2.95 -8.48
CA SER A 76 7.07 3.06 -9.82
C SER A 76 5.85 2.16 -9.92
N SER A 77 4.85 2.59 -10.68
CA SER A 77 3.60 1.88 -10.85
C SER A 77 3.16 2.03 -12.29
N TYR A 78 3.03 0.92 -13.04
CA TYR A 78 2.39 0.96 -14.35
C TYR A 78 0.88 0.84 -14.16
N SER A 79 0.15 1.85 -14.62
CA SER A 79 -1.32 1.91 -14.60
C SER A 79 -1.85 1.50 -15.96
N GLU A 80 -2.67 0.45 -16.01
CA GLU A 80 -3.38 0.06 -17.22
C GLU A 80 -4.43 1.11 -17.62
N SER A 81 -5.07 1.75 -16.64
CA SER A 81 -6.08 2.79 -16.88
C SER A 81 -5.48 4.04 -17.57
N GLU A 82 -4.31 4.50 -17.12
CA GLU A 82 -3.62 5.65 -17.73
C GLU A 82 -2.64 5.25 -18.84
N LYS A 83 -2.40 3.96 -19.06
CA LYS A 83 -1.40 3.40 -19.98
C LYS A 83 -0.02 4.01 -19.78
N GLY A 84 0.38 4.20 -18.52
CA GLY A 84 1.55 5.00 -18.18
C GLY A 84 2.15 4.69 -16.81
N LEU A 85 3.36 5.23 -16.59
CA LEU A 85 4.06 5.13 -15.32
C LEU A 85 3.63 6.26 -14.37
N LEU A 86 3.38 5.86 -13.13
CA LEU A 86 3.17 6.71 -11.97
C LEU A 86 4.34 6.51 -11.00
N PHE A 87 4.64 7.56 -10.24
CA PHE A 87 5.76 7.56 -9.29
C PHE A 87 5.24 7.87 -7.88
N PRO A 88 4.69 6.85 -7.19
CA PRO A 88 4.20 7.03 -5.84
C PRO A 88 5.36 7.26 -4.87
N ALA A 89 5.10 8.03 -3.82
CA ALA A 89 6.04 8.29 -2.74
C ALA A 89 5.28 8.54 -1.44
N GLY A 90 5.94 8.33 -0.30
CA GLY A 90 5.35 8.63 0.98
C GLY A 90 6.31 8.32 2.12
N VAL A 91 5.79 8.41 3.33
CA VAL A 91 6.54 8.05 4.53
C VAL A 91 5.63 7.30 5.47
N ASN A 92 6.11 6.18 5.97
CA ASN A 92 5.48 5.50 7.08
C ASN A 92 6.04 6.05 8.39
N TRP A 93 5.19 6.51 9.29
CA TRP A 93 5.59 7.01 10.61
C TRP A 93 4.93 6.16 11.69
N THR A 94 5.74 5.35 12.37
CA THR A 94 5.32 4.65 13.58
C THR A 94 5.33 5.64 14.74
N ILE A 95 4.15 6.03 15.21
CA ILE A 95 4.00 6.99 16.31
C ILE A 95 4.28 6.27 17.63
N ASP A 96 3.67 5.10 17.81
CA ASP A 96 3.89 4.18 18.92
C ASP A 96 3.62 2.72 18.46
N GLU A 97 3.54 1.79 19.41
CA GLU A 97 3.32 0.36 19.14
C GLU A 97 1.97 0.02 18.50
N HIS A 98 1.00 0.94 18.55
CA HIS A 98 -0.34 0.75 18.01
C HIS A 98 -0.67 1.70 16.85
N TRP A 99 -0.09 2.89 16.83
CA TRP A 99 -0.43 3.95 15.89
C TRP A 99 0.60 4.16 14.81
N THR A 100 0.10 4.24 13.58
CA THR A 100 0.91 4.52 12.39
C THR A 100 0.22 5.56 11.51
N LEU A 101 0.97 6.58 11.10
CA LEU A 101 0.52 7.62 10.17
C LEU A 101 1.29 7.51 8.86
N MET A 102 0.57 7.61 7.74
CA MET A 102 1.16 7.47 6.41
C MET A 102 0.59 8.53 5.45
N PRO A 103 1.24 9.71 5.34
CA PRO A 103 1.05 10.59 4.21
C PRO A 103 1.70 9.98 2.97
N MET A 104 0.98 10.01 1.86
CA MET A 104 1.45 9.46 0.59
C MET A 104 0.95 10.27 -0.60
N PHE A 105 1.65 10.13 -1.71
CA PHE A 105 1.28 10.60 -3.03
C PHE A 105 1.27 9.40 -3.97
N ASP A 106 0.18 9.19 -4.71
CA ASP A 106 0.01 8.03 -5.59
C ASP A 106 0.54 8.24 -7.03
N GLY A 107 1.20 9.37 -7.29
CA GLY A 107 1.58 9.82 -8.64
C GLY A 107 0.61 10.84 -9.26
N ARG A 108 -0.56 11.05 -8.66
CA ARG A 108 -1.54 12.09 -9.05
C ARG A 108 -2.11 12.86 -7.86
N ASN A 109 -2.43 12.17 -6.78
CA ASN A 109 -3.14 12.72 -5.63
C ASN A 109 -2.44 12.38 -4.32
N GLY A 110 -2.59 13.29 -3.35
CA GLY A 110 -2.19 13.05 -1.97
C GLY A 110 -3.26 12.26 -1.21
N HIS A 111 -2.81 11.35 -0.35
CA HIS A 111 -3.64 10.61 0.59
C HIS A 111 -3.00 10.63 1.98
N LEU A 112 -3.82 10.47 3.00
CA LEU A 112 -3.39 10.33 4.39
C LEU A 112 -4.08 9.12 4.99
N MET A 113 -3.31 8.26 5.66
CA MET A 113 -3.84 7.11 6.37
C MET A 113 -3.39 7.15 7.82
N LEU A 114 -4.33 6.99 8.75
CA LEU A 114 -4.05 6.81 10.17
C LEU A 114 -4.56 5.44 10.59
N THR A 115 -3.67 4.57 11.04
CA THR A 115 -3.97 3.18 11.40
C THR A 115 -3.76 2.95 12.88
N TYR A 116 -4.75 2.32 13.51
CA TYR A 116 -4.64 1.70 14.83
C TYR A 116 -4.59 0.18 14.67
N SER A 117 -3.57 -0.46 15.23
CA SER A 117 -3.35 -1.91 15.10
C SER A 117 -3.27 -2.60 16.45
N GLN A 118 -3.86 -3.80 16.49
CA GLN A 118 -3.73 -4.80 17.55
C GLN A 118 -3.20 -6.10 16.96
N ALA A 119 -2.95 -7.10 17.80
CA ALA A 119 -2.32 -8.37 17.40
C ALA A 119 -3.02 -9.07 16.21
N ASN A 120 -4.35 -9.01 16.14
CA ASN A 120 -5.14 -9.74 15.14
C ASN A 120 -6.13 -8.85 14.37
N TRP A 121 -6.12 -7.54 14.56
CA TRP A 121 -6.99 -6.64 13.81
C TRP A 121 -6.40 -5.23 13.68
N ASN A 122 -6.90 -4.47 12.71
CA ASN A 122 -6.58 -3.06 12.55
C ASN A 122 -7.79 -2.28 12.01
N VAL A 123 -7.82 -0.98 12.32
CA VAL A 123 -8.73 -0.01 11.72
C VAL A 123 -7.89 1.12 11.14
N THR A 124 -8.20 1.53 9.91
CA THR A 124 -7.53 2.64 9.25
C THR A 124 -8.53 3.70 8.83
N GLY A 125 -8.33 4.94 9.28
CA GLY A 125 -8.97 6.11 8.71
C GLY A 125 -8.23 6.57 7.46
N LEU A 126 -8.96 6.84 6.38
CA LEU A 126 -8.44 7.21 5.07
C LEU A 126 -8.92 8.62 4.71
N TYR A 127 -8.00 9.48 4.29
CA TYR A 127 -8.31 10.74 3.62
C TYR A 127 -7.74 10.69 2.21
N LEU A 128 -8.61 10.43 1.24
CA LEU A 128 -8.27 10.10 -0.13
C LEU A 128 -8.40 11.33 -1.03
N LYS A 129 -7.40 11.52 -1.90
CA LYS A 129 -7.30 12.64 -2.85
C LYS A 129 -7.46 14.03 -2.21
N GLY A 130 -7.20 14.14 -0.91
CA GLY A 130 -7.44 15.37 -0.16
C GLY A 130 -8.91 15.82 -0.13
N GLN A 131 -9.87 14.91 -0.35
CA GLN A 131 -11.29 15.26 -0.53
C GLN A 131 -12.28 14.28 0.08
N ARG A 132 -11.93 13.00 0.19
CA ARG A 132 -12.87 11.93 0.56
C ARG A 132 -12.40 11.19 1.80
N TRP A 133 -13.32 10.96 2.72
CA TRP A 133 -13.05 10.15 3.90
C TRP A 133 -13.45 8.70 3.65
N GLY A 134 -12.70 7.77 4.21
CA GLY A 134 -12.97 6.33 4.17
C GLY A 134 -12.48 5.64 5.43
N ILE A 135 -12.94 4.41 5.62
CA ILE A 135 -12.48 3.53 6.70
C ILE A 135 -12.15 2.18 6.10
N SER A 136 -11.05 1.60 6.54
CA SER A 136 -10.67 0.20 6.27
C SER A 136 -10.59 -0.57 7.57
N PHE A 137 -10.91 -1.86 7.50
CA PHE A 137 -10.81 -2.78 8.63
C PHE A 137 -10.15 -4.08 8.18
N GLY A 138 -9.16 -4.54 8.95
CA GLY A 138 -8.45 -5.78 8.69
C GLY A 138 -8.54 -6.73 9.88
N ILE A 139 -8.71 -8.02 9.60
CA ILE A 139 -8.62 -9.11 10.60
C ILE A 139 -7.57 -10.12 10.11
N GLY A 140 -6.73 -10.59 11.02
CA GLY A 140 -5.82 -11.73 10.85
C GLY A 140 -6.28 -12.94 11.66
N PHE A 141 -5.98 -14.14 11.16
CA PHE A 141 -6.30 -15.44 11.76
C PHE A 141 -5.04 -16.29 11.87
#